data_AF-A0A957DHB4-F1
#
_entry.id   AF-A0A957DHB4-F1
#
_cell.length_a   1.000
_cell.length_b   1.000
_cell.length_c   1.000
_cell.angle_alpha   90.00
_cell.angle_beta   90.00
_cell.angle_gamma   90.00
#
_symmetry.space_group_name_H-M   'P 1'
#
loop_
_entity.id
_entity.type
_entity.pdbx_description
1 polymer ?
#
loop_
_entity_poly.entity_id
_entity_poly.type
_entity_poly.pdbx_seq_one_letter_code
_entity_poly.pdbx_strand_id
1 'polypeptide(L)' 'CLVFEDSVAGVRAAVNAGILPIGVGRQHPQALLAAGATRVIPDFRDFHLDQLLETPVRPS' A
#
# COMPACT_ATOMS: atom_id res chain seq x y z
N CYS A 1 -8.84 -6.14 5.03
CA CYS A 1 -7.62 -6.06 5.84
C CYS A 1 -6.60 -5.25 5.05
N LEU A 2 -5.82 -4.40 5.71
CA LEU A 2 -4.78 -3.56 5.12
C LEU A 2 -3.52 -3.65 5.98
N VAL A 3 -2.35 -3.64 5.35
CA VAL A 3 -1.06 -3.60 6.04
C VAL A 3 -0.18 -2.50 5.48
N PHE A 4 0.71 -1.98 6.33
CA PHE A 4 1.77 -1.07 5.94
C PHE A 4 3.10 -1.82 5.92
N GLU A 5 3.85 -1.71 4.83
CA GLU A 5 5.08 -2.46 4.60
C GLU A 5 6.19 -1.53 4.11
N ASP A 6 7.38 -1.61 4.69
CA ASP A 6 8.55 -0.83 4.27
C ASP A 6 9.55 -1.67 3.44
N SER A 7 9.21 -2.94 3.16
CA SER A 7 10.07 -3.89 2.47
C SER A 7 9.37 -4.59 1.31
N VAL A 8 10.13 -4.90 0.26
CA VAL A 8 9.65 -5.69 -0.89
C VAL A 8 9.16 -7.07 -0.48
N ALA A 9 9.82 -7.69 0.51
CA ALA A 9 9.45 -9.01 1.01
C ALA A 9 8.08 -8.99 1.70
N GLY A 10 7.84 -8.00 2.55
CA GLY A 10 6.57 -7.82 3.25
C GLY A 10 5.43 -7.50 2.29
N VAL A 11 5.64 -6.59 1.33
CA VAL A 11 4.65 -6.30 0.27
C VAL A 11 4.25 -7.58 -0.47
N ARG A 12 5.22 -8.41 -0.91
CA ARG A 12 4.93 -9.67 -1.60
C ARG A 12 4.15 -10.65 -0.73
N ALA A 13 4.46 -10.73 0.56
CA ALA A 13 3.73 -11.57 1.49
C ALA A 13 2.26 -11.13 1.62
N ALA A 14 2.01 -9.83 1.74
CA ALA A 14 0.67 -9.26 1.82
C ALA A 14 -0.15 -9.53 0.54
N VAL A 15 0.45 -9.31 -0.63
CA VAL A 15 -0.17 -9.61 -1.93
C VAL A 15 -0.56 -11.09 -2.00
N ASN A 16 0.35 -12.00 -1.65
CA ASN A 16 0.09 -13.45 -1.67
C ASN A 16 -1.00 -13.87 -0.68
N ALA A 17 -1.18 -13.12 0.41
CA ALA A 17 -2.24 -13.32 1.39
C ALA A 17 -3.59 -12.66 0.99
N GLY A 18 -3.66 -11.96 -0.15
CA GLY A 18 -4.85 -11.23 -0.57
C GLY A 18 -5.14 -10.00 0.30
N ILE A 19 -4.13 -9.45 0.98
CA ILE A 19 -4.22 -8.26 1.82
C ILE A 19 -3.73 -7.05 1.04
N LEU A 20 -4.38 -5.91 1.21
CA LEU A 20 -3.98 -4.66 0.54
C LEU A 20 -2.71 -4.08 1.19
N PRO A 21 -1.55 -4.04 0.49
CA PRO A 21 -0.32 -3.50 1.04
C PRO A 21 -0.13 -2.04 0.67
N ILE A 22 0.17 -1.21 1.68
CA ILE A 22 0.61 0.17 1.51
C ILE A 22 2.10 0.25 1.83
N GLY A 23 2.89 0.65 0.84
CA GLY A 23 4.32 0.88 1.04
C GLY A 23 4.55 2.08 1.96
N VAL A 24 5.55 2.00 2.83
CA VAL A 24 5.99 3.13 3.66
C VAL A 24 7.48 3.37 3.45
N GLY A 25 7.85 4.59 3.09
CA GLY A 25 9.24 5.00 3.00
C GLY A 25 9.52 5.89 1.80
N ARG A 26 10.57 6.70 1.94
CA ARG A 26 11.06 7.61 0.89
C ARG A 26 12.06 6.95 -0.05
N GLN A 27 12.67 5.86 0.40
CA GLN A 27 13.74 5.18 -0.31
C GLN A 27 13.14 4.14 -1.25
N HIS A 28 13.48 4.24 -2.54
CA HIS A 28 13.06 3.28 -3.57
C HIS A 28 11.55 2.97 -3.59
N PRO A 29 10.64 3.96 -3.58
CA PRO A 29 9.20 3.71 -3.61
C PRO A 29 8.78 2.89 -4.84
N GLN A 30 9.53 3.00 -5.95
CA GLN A 30 9.31 2.22 -7.15
C GLN A 30 9.49 0.71 -6.92
N ALA A 31 10.38 0.30 -6.02
CA ALA A 31 10.58 -1.11 -5.70
C ALA A 31 9.38 -1.69 -4.93
N LEU A 32 8.79 -0.92 -4.01
CA LEU A 32 7.59 -1.33 -3.28
C LEU A 32 6.36 -1.38 -4.22
N LEU A 33 6.22 -0.40 -5.11
CA LEU A 33 5.18 -0.41 -6.14
C LEU A 33 5.31 -1.62 -7.07
N ALA A 34 6.54 -1.90 -7.55
CA ALA A 34 6.81 -3.06 -8.40
C ALA A 34 6.59 -4.40 -7.67
N ALA A 35 6.67 -4.43 -6.35
CA ALA A 35 6.36 -5.59 -5.53
C ALA A 35 4.85 -5.82 -5.34
N GLY A 36 4.01 -4.84 -5.68
CA GLY A 36 2.55 -4.91 -5.60
C GLY A 36 1.91 -4.03 -4.53
N ALA A 37 2.65 -3.09 -3.92
CA ALA A 37 2.04 -2.09 -3.04
C ALA A 37 1.06 -1.22 -3.84
N THR A 38 -0.12 -0.98 -3.30
CA THR A 38 -1.17 -0.18 -3.98
C THR A 38 -0.78 1.30 -4.06
N ARG A 39 -0.15 1.81 -3.00
CA ARG A 39 0.45 3.15 -2.92
C ARG A 39 1.68 3.08 -2.03
N VAL A 40 2.54 4.09 -2.13
CA VAL A 40 3.65 4.29 -1.19
C VAL A 40 3.52 5.67 -0.57
N ILE A 41 3.50 5.72 0.76
CA ILE A 41 3.51 6.96 1.52
C ILE A 41 4.91 7.20 2.09
N PRO A 42 5.39 8.45 2.17
CA PRO A 42 6.75 8.73 2.62
C PRO A 42 6.95 8.42 4.11
N ASP A 43 5.89 8.61 4.90
CA ASP A 43 5.79 8.39 6.33
C ASP A 43 4.31 8.52 6.76
N PHE A 44 4.01 8.40 8.05
CA PHE A 44 2.63 8.47 8.57
C PHE A 44 2.15 9.89 8.90
N ARG A 45 2.96 10.94 8.65
CA ARG A 45 2.51 12.32 8.87
C ARG A 45 1.57 12.73 7.75
N ASP A 46 0.52 13.45 8.11
CA ASP A 46 -0.52 13.91 7.17
C ASP A 46 -1.16 12.78 6.34
N PHE A 47 -1.06 11.54 6.84
CA PHE A 47 -1.68 10.36 6.24
C PHE A 47 -3.16 10.29 6.65
N HIS A 48 -4.05 10.30 5.66
CA HIS A 48 -5.49 10.13 5.87
C HIS A 48 -5.95 8.83 5.23
N LEU A 49 -6.51 7.93 6.05
CA LEU A 49 -6.96 6.60 5.60
C LEU A 49 -8.02 6.70 4.48
N ASP A 50 -8.84 7.75 4.51
CA ASP A 50 -9.90 8.00 3.53
C ASP A 50 -9.35 8.22 2.11
N GLN A 51 -8.12 8.75 1.98
CA GLN A 51 -7.46 8.93 0.68
C GLN A 51 -7.00 7.62 0.04
N LEU A 52 -7.08 6.53 0.80
CA LEU A 52 -6.52 5.24 0.45
C LEU A 52 -7.62 4.18 0.22
N LEU A 53 -8.80 4.44 0.77
CA LEU A 53 -10.02 3.65 0.61
C LEU A 53 -10.99 4.34 -0.37
N GLU A 54 -10.55 4.63 -1.60
CA GLU A 54 -11.52 4.96 -2.64
C GLU A 54 -12.35 3.70 -2.90
N THR A 55 -13.60 3.73 -2.44
CA THR A 55 -14.56 2.65 -2.70
C THR A 55 -14.87 2.67 -4.19
N PRO A 56 -14.68 1.58 -4.94
CA PRO A 56 -15.22 1.52 -6.30
C PRO A 56 -16.73 1.69 -6.17
N VAL A 57 -17.26 2.82 -6.62
CA VAL A 57 -18.70 2.96 -6.83
C VAL A 57 -19.06 1.93 -7.88
N ARG A 58 -19.69 0.82 -7.46
CA ARG A 58 -20.22 -0.16 -8.39
C ARG A 58 -21.47 0.51 -8.99
N PRO A 59 -21.50 0.83 -10.30
CA PRO A 59 -22.73 1.34 -10.89
C PRO A 59 -23.81 0.26 -10.78
N SER A 60 -25.00 0.69 -10.35
CA SER A 60 -26.22 -0.10 -10.23
C SER A 60 -26.70 -0.63 -11.58
#